data_AF-A0AAD4PQP2-F1
#
_entry.id   AF-A0AAD4PQP2-F1
#
_cell.length_a   1.000
_cell.length_b   1.000
_cell.length_c   1.000
_cell.angle_alpha   90.00
_cell.angle_beta   90.00
_cell.angle_gamma   90.00
#
_symmetry.space_group_name_H-M   'P 1'
#
loop_
_entity.id
_entity.type
_entity.pdbx_description
1 polymer ?
#
loop_
_entity_poly.entity_id
_entity_poly.type
_entity_poly.pdbx_seq_one_letter_code
_entity_poly.pdbx_strand_id
1 'polypeptide(L)'
;MPGVTVKDIDQHAVTKAVAVFLKKTGKLKVPDQMDIIKTAKFKELAPYDPDWFYVRCASILRHLYHRSPAGVGSITKIYGGRKRNGVHPSHFCRAADGAARKALQALEHARLVEKHPEGGRKLSSIGQRDLDRIANQIVAKQRDAAKQTGPIVISK
;
A
#
# COMPACT_ATOMS: atom_id res chain seq x y z
N MET A 1 -17.37 -11.93 17.41
CA MET A 1 -17.00 -12.31 16.03
C MET A 1 -15.57 -12.82 16.03
N PRO A 2 -15.25 -13.85 15.23
CA PRO A 2 -13.89 -14.38 15.10
C PRO A 2 -12.90 -13.29 14.63
N GLY A 3 -11.60 -13.54 14.81
CA GLY A 3 -10.55 -12.61 14.41
C GLY A 3 -10.61 -12.31 12.91
N VAL A 4 -10.59 -11.03 12.55
CA VAL A 4 -10.68 -10.57 11.16
C VAL A 4 -9.28 -10.39 10.60
N THR A 5 -9.05 -10.85 9.38
CA THR A 5 -7.76 -10.69 8.69
C THR A 5 -7.85 -9.68 7.56
N VAL A 6 -6.70 -9.33 6.96
CA VAL A 6 -6.64 -8.44 5.79
C VAL A 6 -7.47 -8.93 4.60
N LYS A 7 -7.78 -10.23 4.54
CA LYS A 7 -8.58 -10.85 3.46
C LYS A 7 -10.06 -10.52 3.56
N ASP A 8 -10.54 -10.17 4.75
CA ASP A 8 -11.96 -10.09 5.08
C ASP A 8 -12.52 -8.65 5.02
N ILE A 9 -11.67 -7.68 4.64
CA ILE A 9 -11.98 -6.25 4.68
C ILE A 9 -11.82 -5.63 3.29
N ASP A 10 -12.60 -4.58 3.03
CA ASP A 10 -12.43 -3.74 1.85
C ASP A 10 -10.96 -3.31 1.65
N GLN A 11 -10.48 -3.53 0.43
CA GLN A 11 -9.11 -3.26 0.03
C GLN A 11 -8.73 -1.79 0.20
N HIS A 12 -9.66 -0.90 -0.12
CA HIS A 12 -9.39 0.53 -0.11
C HIS A 12 -9.32 1.07 1.33
N ALA A 13 -10.21 0.61 2.22
CA ALA A 13 -10.15 0.90 3.65
C ALA A 13 -8.82 0.45 4.28
N VAL A 14 -8.36 -0.76 3.98
CA VAL A 14 -7.09 -1.30 4.51
C VAL A 14 -5.90 -0.48 4.03
N THR A 15 -5.79 -0.19 2.74
CA THR A 15 -4.64 0.53 2.21
C THR A 15 -4.51 1.94 2.79
N LYS A 16 -5.63 2.66 2.95
CA LYS A 16 -5.65 3.98 3.60
C LYS A 16 -5.24 3.92 5.07
N ALA A 17 -5.82 3.00 5.84
CA ALA A 17 -5.51 2.88 7.26
C ALA A 17 -4.05 2.49 7.52
N VAL A 18 -3.51 1.55 6.73
CA VAL A 18 -2.10 1.15 6.81
C VAL A 18 -1.19 2.31 6.41
N ALA A 19 -1.53 3.10 5.38
CA ALA A 19 -0.74 4.26 5.01
C ALA A 19 -0.66 5.30 6.15
N VAL A 20 -1.79 5.57 6.81
CA VAL A 20 -1.82 6.46 7.99
C VAL A 20 -0.99 5.89 9.14
N PHE A 21 -1.07 4.57 9.39
CA PHE A 21 -0.25 3.92 10.41
C PHE A 21 1.25 4.06 10.14
N LEU A 22 1.65 3.83 8.88
CA LEU A 22 3.04 3.96 8.43
C LEU A 22 3.56 5.41 8.58
N LYS A 23 2.72 6.40 8.30
CA LYS A 23 3.03 7.82 8.51
C LYS A 23 3.21 8.13 10.00
N LYS A 24 2.32 7.64 10.87
CA LYS A 24 2.40 7.81 12.32
C LYS A 24 3.63 7.16 12.94
N THR A 25 4.09 6.03 12.41
CA THR A 25 5.27 5.35 12.93
C THR A 25 6.57 6.06 12.57
N GLY A 26 6.62 6.83 11.48
CA GLY A 26 7.80 7.60 11.07
C GLY A 26 9.05 6.77 10.72
N LYS A 27 8.95 5.43 10.71
CA LYS A 27 10.10 4.52 10.49
C LYS A 27 10.45 4.31 9.02
N LEU A 28 9.61 4.79 8.10
CA LEU A 28 9.87 4.68 6.67
C LEU A 28 10.84 5.78 6.22
N LYS A 29 11.98 5.35 5.69
CA LYS A 29 12.90 6.22 4.97
C LYS A 29 12.28 6.60 3.62
N VAL A 30 11.66 7.79 3.57
CA VAL A 30 11.16 8.37 2.33
C VAL A 30 12.37 8.92 1.56
N PRO A 31 12.58 8.50 0.30
CA PRO A 31 13.68 9.04 -0.49
C PRO A 31 13.43 10.50 -0.89
N ASP A 32 14.47 11.33 -0.88
CA ASP A 32 14.39 12.79 -1.13
C ASP A 32 13.73 13.16 -2.47
N GLN A 33 13.85 12.28 -3.47
CA GLN A 33 13.30 12.51 -4.81
C GLN A 33 11.79 12.24 -4.92
N MET A 34 11.12 11.75 -3.86
CA MET A 34 9.73 11.29 -3.95
C MET A 34 8.72 12.37 -4.28
N ASP A 35 9.04 13.64 -4.00
CA ASP A 35 8.16 14.77 -4.32
C ASP A 35 8.19 15.13 -5.80
N ILE A 36 9.29 14.80 -6.49
CA ILE A 36 9.55 15.21 -7.87
C ILE A 36 9.26 14.08 -8.85
N ILE A 37 9.45 12.81 -8.43
CA ILE A 37 9.40 11.70 -9.38
C ILE A 37 7.97 11.34 -9.80
N LYS A 38 7.87 10.97 -11.08
CA LYS A 38 6.70 10.29 -11.62
C LYS A 38 6.73 8.82 -11.21
N THR A 39 5.61 8.33 -10.68
CA THR A 39 5.48 6.92 -10.25
C THR A 39 5.57 5.91 -11.40
N ALA A 40 5.38 6.36 -12.64
CA ALA A 40 5.48 5.52 -13.83
C ALA A 40 5.85 6.32 -15.08
N LYS A 41 6.45 5.64 -16.06
CA LYS A 41 6.83 6.20 -17.35
C LYS A 41 5.64 6.70 -18.17
N PHE A 42 4.46 6.15 -17.91
CA PHE A 42 3.22 6.44 -18.64
C PHE A 42 2.36 7.52 -18.00
N LYS A 43 2.68 7.97 -16.78
CA LYS A 43 2.04 9.16 -16.22
C LYS A 43 2.71 10.40 -16.80
N GLU A 44 2.00 11.50 -16.91
CA GLU A 44 2.59 12.76 -17.37
C GLU A 44 3.22 13.53 -16.21
N LEU A 45 2.51 13.61 -15.09
CA LEU A 45 2.89 14.39 -13.91
C LEU A 45 3.19 13.50 -12.69
N ALA A 46 3.87 14.09 -11.71
CA ALA A 46 4.01 13.51 -10.38
C ALA A 46 2.65 13.44 -9.67
N PRO A 47 2.48 12.57 -8.65
CA PRO A 47 1.27 12.54 -7.85
C PRO A 47 1.02 13.89 -7.16
N TYR A 48 -0.23 14.36 -7.19
CA TYR A 48 -0.64 15.57 -6.46
C TYR A 48 -0.68 15.37 -4.94
N ASP A 49 -0.93 14.15 -4.48
CA ASP A 49 -0.90 13.81 -3.07
C ASP A 49 0.56 13.64 -2.61
N PRO A 50 1.08 14.46 -1.68
CA PRO A 50 2.44 14.32 -1.18
C PRO A 50 2.66 13.02 -0.40
N ASP A 51 1.60 12.44 0.19
CA ASP A 51 1.69 11.21 0.97
C ASP A 51 1.63 9.94 0.12
N TRP A 52 1.70 10.06 -1.22
CA TRP A 52 1.55 8.94 -2.15
C TRP A 52 2.52 7.78 -1.88
N PHE A 53 3.70 8.07 -1.33
CA PHE A 53 4.72 7.06 -1.03
C PHE A 53 4.24 6.10 0.08
N TYR A 54 3.59 6.61 1.12
CA TYR A 54 3.01 5.80 2.20
C TYR A 54 1.89 4.90 1.68
N VAL A 55 1.03 5.45 0.81
CA VAL A 55 -0.04 4.69 0.16
C VAL A 55 0.55 3.59 -0.74
N ARG A 56 1.65 3.87 -1.45
CA ARG A 56 2.34 2.87 -2.25
C ARG A 56 2.93 1.74 -1.39
N CYS A 57 3.59 2.07 -0.29
CA CYS A 57 4.10 1.08 0.66
C CYS A 57 2.96 0.21 1.24
N ALA A 58 1.85 0.81 1.65
CA ALA A 58 0.68 0.09 2.16
C ALA A 58 0.09 -0.88 1.12
N SER A 59 -0.03 -0.42 -0.13
CA SER A 59 -0.52 -1.25 -1.23
C SER A 59 0.41 -2.43 -1.55
N ILE A 60 1.74 -2.22 -1.50
CA ILE A 60 2.73 -3.29 -1.70
C ILE A 60 2.69 -4.30 -0.54
N LEU A 61 2.55 -3.85 0.71
CA LEU A 61 2.40 -4.73 1.87
C LEU A 61 1.18 -5.65 1.75
N ARG A 62 0.01 -5.09 1.38
CA ARG A 62 -1.20 -5.88 1.13
C ARG A 62 -0.98 -6.88 -0.02
N HIS A 63 -0.32 -6.45 -1.10
CA HIS A 63 -0.04 -7.35 -2.22
C HIS A 63 0.84 -8.52 -1.79
N LEU A 64 1.90 -8.26 -1.03
CA LEU A 64 2.80 -9.30 -0.50
C LEU A 64 2.09 -10.27 0.45
N TYR A 65 1.08 -9.81 1.20
CA TYR A 65 0.25 -10.68 2.04
C TYR A 65 -0.48 -11.76 1.23
N HIS A 66 -0.97 -11.42 0.03
CA HIS A 66 -1.75 -12.35 -0.80
C HIS A 66 -0.89 -13.13 -1.79
N ARG A 67 0.10 -12.49 -2.38
CA ARG A 67 0.95 -13.00 -3.45
C ARG A 67 2.41 -12.89 -3.01
N SER A 68 2.86 -13.88 -2.25
CA SER A 68 4.25 -14.05 -1.86
C SER A 68 4.88 -15.23 -2.61
N PRO A 69 6.14 -15.14 -3.08
CA PRO A 69 7.03 -13.97 -3.05
C PRO A 69 6.79 -12.98 -4.22
N ALA A 70 7.01 -11.68 -4.00
CA ALA A 70 6.97 -10.68 -5.08
C ALA A 70 8.24 -9.83 -5.16
N GLY A 71 8.73 -9.64 -6.38
CA GLY A 71 9.87 -8.76 -6.68
C GLY A 71 9.46 -7.46 -7.39
N VAL A 72 10.45 -6.61 -7.65
CA VAL A 72 10.26 -5.33 -8.38
C VAL A 72 9.58 -5.53 -9.73
N GLY A 73 9.95 -6.60 -10.45
CA GLY A 73 9.35 -6.91 -11.74
C GLY A 73 7.84 -7.21 -11.65
N SER A 74 7.41 -8.03 -10.68
CA SER A 74 5.98 -8.31 -10.49
C SER A 74 5.21 -7.03 -10.18
N ILE A 75 5.73 -6.24 -9.24
CA ILE A 75 5.12 -4.99 -8.77
C ILE A 75 5.00 -3.95 -9.88
N THR A 76 6.01 -3.81 -10.73
CA THR A 76 5.98 -2.87 -11.87
C THR A 76 5.01 -3.28 -12.97
N LYS A 77 4.69 -4.58 -13.08
CA LYS A 77 3.66 -5.08 -13.99
C LYS A 77 2.26 -4.80 -13.44
N ILE A 78 2.05 -5.02 -12.13
CA ILE A 78 0.76 -4.77 -11.46
C ILE A 78 0.40 -3.29 -11.47
N TYR A 79 1.36 -2.41 -11.12
CA TYR A 79 1.16 -0.96 -11.21
C TYR A 79 1.42 -0.40 -12.61
N GLY A 80 1.58 -1.28 -13.61
CA GLY A 80 1.69 -0.91 -15.02
C GLY A 80 0.40 -0.31 -15.54
N GLY A 81 0.47 0.31 -16.70
CA GLY A 81 -0.68 0.99 -17.28
C GLY A 81 -0.52 1.31 -18.74
N ARG A 82 -1.57 1.91 -19.32
CA ARG A 82 -1.59 2.35 -20.71
C ARG A 82 -0.73 3.60 -20.86
N LYS A 83 0.31 3.52 -21.70
CA LYS A 83 1.17 4.65 -22.08
C LYS A 83 0.65 5.32 -23.32
N ARG A 84 0.47 6.64 -23.25
CA ARG A 84 0.27 7.50 -24.41
C ARG A 84 1.64 7.78 -25.04
N ASN A 85 1.83 7.41 -26.31
CA ASN A 85 3.07 7.64 -27.05
C ASN A 85 2.98 8.88 -27.96
N GLY A 86 2.20 9.88 -27.54
CA GLY A 86 1.90 11.06 -28.35
C GLY A 86 1.06 10.71 -29.57
N VAL A 87 1.67 10.80 -30.75
CA VAL A 87 1.06 10.50 -32.06
C VAL A 87 0.94 8.99 -32.34
N HIS A 88 1.80 8.16 -31.74
CA HIS A 88 1.78 6.72 -31.96
C HIS A 88 0.73 6.03 -31.08
N PRO A 89 0.22 4.85 -31.50
CA PRO A 89 -0.73 4.07 -30.73
C PRO A 89 -0.28 3.83 -29.29
N SER A 90 -1.29 3.75 -28.42
CA SER A 90 -1.06 3.49 -27.01
C SER A 90 -0.71 2.03 -26.76
N HIS A 91 0.29 1.78 -25.92
CA HIS A 91 0.68 0.44 -25.51
C HIS A 91 0.77 0.32 -23.99
N PHE A 92 0.71 -0.91 -23.47
CA PHE A 92 1.01 -1.16 -22.07
C PHE A 92 2.48 -0.85 -21.78
N CYS A 93 2.74 -0.14 -20.69
CA CYS A 93 4.08 0.09 -20.17
C CYS A 93 4.12 -0.21 -18.67
N ARG A 94 5.24 -0.78 -18.22
CA ARG A 94 5.48 -1.05 -16.81
C ARG A 94 5.67 0.25 -16.04
N ALA A 95 5.39 0.19 -14.74
CA ALA A 95 5.64 1.31 -13.82
C ALA A 95 7.14 1.63 -13.72
N ALA A 96 7.48 2.71 -13.00
CA ALA A 96 8.86 3.06 -12.75
C ALA A 96 9.48 2.10 -11.72
N ASP A 97 10.47 1.33 -12.14
CA ASP A 97 11.16 0.34 -11.30
C ASP A 97 11.78 0.96 -10.04
N GLY A 98 12.34 2.17 -10.15
CA GLY A 98 12.99 2.86 -9.04
C GLY A 98 12.04 3.14 -7.87
N ALA A 99 10.81 3.60 -8.15
CA ALA A 99 9.81 3.90 -7.12
C ALA A 99 9.39 2.62 -6.37
N ALA A 100 9.11 1.53 -7.10
CA ALA A 100 8.75 0.25 -6.50
C ALA A 100 9.92 -0.37 -5.70
N ARG A 101 11.15 -0.26 -6.22
CA ARG A 101 12.36 -0.78 -5.56
C ARG A 101 12.64 -0.06 -4.25
N LYS A 102 12.64 1.28 -4.26
CA LYS A 102 12.88 2.09 -3.06
C LYS A 102 11.80 1.84 -1.99
N ALA A 103 10.53 1.66 -2.40
CA ALA A 103 9.45 1.30 -1.46
C ALA A 103 9.69 -0.06 -0.79
N LEU A 104 10.10 -1.09 -1.55
CA LEU A 104 10.44 -2.40 -0.98
C LEU A 104 11.65 -2.33 -0.04
N GLN A 105 12.68 -1.57 -0.40
CA GLN A 105 13.85 -1.37 0.45
C GLN A 105 13.48 -0.63 1.75
N ALA A 106 12.64 0.41 1.68
CA ALA A 106 12.15 1.11 2.87
C ALA A 106 11.36 0.18 3.81
N LEU A 107 10.52 -0.72 3.26
CA LEU A 107 9.79 -1.71 4.04
C LEU A 107 10.69 -2.79 4.67
N GLU A 108 11.77 -3.17 3.98
CA GLU A 108 12.80 -4.08 4.49
C GLU A 108 13.57 -3.43 5.65
N HIS A 109 13.96 -2.16 5.52
CA HIS A 109 14.57 -1.39 6.62
C HIS A 109 13.64 -1.22 7.82
N ALA A 110 12.32 -1.10 7.59
CA ALA A 110 11.31 -1.08 8.64
C ALA A 110 11.03 -2.46 9.26
N ARG A 111 11.71 -3.53 8.80
CA ARG A 111 11.55 -4.93 9.22
C ARG A 111 10.12 -5.48 9.05
N LEU A 112 9.33 -4.89 8.15
CA LEU A 112 8.00 -5.38 7.83
C LEU A 112 8.05 -6.49 6.76
N VAL A 113 9.07 -6.45 5.92
CA VAL A 113 9.27 -7.36 4.78
C VAL A 113 10.66 -7.99 4.87
N GLU A 114 10.78 -9.25 4.47
CA GLU A 114 12.03 -10.02 4.44
C GLU A 114 12.29 -10.60 3.05
N LYS A 115 13.55 -10.94 2.78
CA LYS A 115 13.93 -11.66 1.56
C LYS A 115 13.60 -13.13 1.72
N HIS A 116 13.01 -13.73 0.68
CA HIS A 116 12.74 -15.15 0.64
C HIS A 116 13.94 -15.90 0.02
N PRO A 117 14.34 -17.09 0.51
CA PRO A 117 15.40 -17.92 -0.09
C PRO A 117 15.28 -18.14 -1.60
N GLU A 118 14.08 -18.34 -2.12
CA GLU A 118 13.82 -18.53 -3.56
C GLU A 118 13.78 -17.22 -4.36
N GLY A 119 14.12 -16.10 -3.72
CA GLY A 119 14.13 -14.77 -4.31
C GLY A 119 12.83 -13.99 -4.12
N GLY A 120 12.88 -12.72 -4.47
CA GLY A 120 11.80 -11.76 -4.20
C GLY A 120 11.74 -11.35 -2.73
N ARG A 121 10.56 -10.91 -2.30
CA ARG A 121 10.29 -10.49 -0.93
C ARG A 121 9.02 -11.17 -0.43
N LYS A 122 9.00 -11.47 0.86
CA LYS A 122 7.87 -12.02 1.61
C LYS A 122 7.60 -11.12 2.82
N LEU A 123 6.35 -11.12 3.29
CA LEU A 123 6.00 -10.43 4.51
C LEU A 123 6.62 -11.14 5.72
N SER A 124 7.26 -10.38 6.62
CA SER A 124 7.79 -10.92 7.87
C SER A 124 6.66 -11.32 8.83
N SER A 125 6.96 -12.15 9.84
CA SER A 125 5.98 -12.48 10.90
C SER A 125 5.43 -11.22 11.61
N ILE A 126 6.30 -10.22 11.82
CA ILE A 126 5.92 -8.93 12.43
C ILE A 126 5.00 -8.15 11.48
N GLY A 127 5.37 -8.06 10.20
CA GLY A 127 4.56 -7.38 9.18
C GLY A 127 3.18 -7.98 9.03
N GLN A 128 3.06 -9.31 9.07
CA GLN A 128 1.77 -10.00 9.01
C GLN A 128 0.90 -9.67 10.23
N ARG A 129 1.49 -9.79 11.43
CA ARG A 129 0.81 -9.48 12.69
C ARG A 129 0.32 -8.03 12.75
N ASP A 130 1.13 -7.08 12.31
CA ASP A 130 0.77 -5.66 12.33
C ASP A 130 -0.35 -5.38 11.33
N LEU A 131 -0.32 -5.96 10.13
CA LEU A 131 -1.42 -5.82 9.17
C LEU A 131 -2.73 -6.42 9.68
N ASP A 132 -2.71 -7.61 10.28
CA ASP A 132 -3.90 -8.24 10.83
C ASP A 132 -4.41 -7.50 12.09
N ARG A 133 -3.52 -6.92 12.90
CA ARG A 133 -3.93 -6.03 14.00
C ARG A 133 -4.64 -4.78 13.48
N ILE A 134 -4.09 -4.15 12.45
CA ILE A 134 -4.70 -2.96 11.83
C ILE A 134 -6.05 -3.32 11.20
N ALA A 135 -6.16 -4.48 10.56
CA ALA A 135 -7.41 -4.99 10.02
C ALA A 135 -8.50 -5.06 11.10
N ASN A 136 -8.21 -5.65 12.25
CA ASN A 136 -9.14 -5.69 13.38
C ASN A 136 -9.50 -4.29 13.91
N GLN A 137 -8.55 -3.36 13.97
CA GLN A 137 -8.81 -1.97 14.37
C GLN A 137 -9.72 -1.24 13.39
N ILE A 138 -9.59 -1.49 12.08
CA ILE A 138 -10.49 -0.91 11.06
C ILE A 138 -11.92 -1.37 11.30
N VAL A 139 -12.12 -2.67 11.51
CA VAL A 139 -13.47 -3.21 11.75
C VAL A 139 -14.05 -2.66 13.05
N ALA A 140 -13.25 -2.57 14.12
CA ALA A 140 -13.69 -1.94 15.37
C ALA A 140 -14.13 -0.49 15.11
N LYS A 141 -13.32 0.29 14.39
CA LYS A 141 -13.65 1.69 14.04
C LYS A 141 -14.89 1.81 13.15
N GLN A 142 -15.08 0.90 12.19
CA GLN A 142 -16.28 0.86 11.35
C GLN A 142 -17.53 0.54 12.18
N ARG A 143 -17.43 -0.37 13.16
CA ARG A 143 -18.52 -0.66 14.10
C ARG A 143 -18.83 0.52 15.01
N ASP A 144 -17.81 1.21 15.50
CA ASP A 144 -18.01 2.39 16.35
C ASP A 144 -18.65 3.54 15.57
N ALA A 145 -18.25 3.75 14.31
CA ALA A 145 -18.93 4.68 13.42
C ALA A 145 -20.40 4.28 13.18
N ALA A 146 -20.68 2.99 12.96
CA ALA A 146 -22.03 2.48 12.79
C ALA A 146 -22.91 2.70 14.05
N LYS A 147 -22.33 2.55 15.25
CA LYS A 147 -23.02 2.85 16.52
C LYS A 147 -23.36 4.35 16.65
N GLN A 148 -22.44 5.23 16.24
CA GLN A 148 -22.66 6.67 16.26
C GLN A 148 -23.73 7.13 15.26
N THR A 149 -23.86 6.43 14.12
CA THR A 149 -24.93 6.68 13.12
C THR A 149 -26.26 5.99 13.44
N GLY A 150 -26.35 5.23 14.54
CA GLY A 150 -27.64 4.74 15.06
C GLY A 150 -28.58 5.91 15.39
N PRO A 151 -29.88 5.67 15.66
CA PRO A 151 -30.84 6.76 15.84
C PRO A 151 -30.32 7.72 16.90
N ILE A 152 -29.95 8.93 16.46
CA ILE A 152 -29.70 10.06 17.35
C ILE A 152 -31.08 10.32 17.95
N VAL A 153 -31.33 9.82 19.15
CA VAL A 153 -32.54 10.14 19.90
C VAL A 153 -32.38 11.61 20.29
N ILE A 154 -32.82 12.51 19.40
CA ILE A 154 -32.96 13.92 19.69
C ILE A 154 -34.14 14.02 20.66
N SER A 155 -33.85 13.99 21.96
CA SER A 155 -34.82 14.33 22.99
C SER A 155 -35.31 15.74 22.72
N LYS A 156 -36.63 15.91 22.62
CA LYS A 156 -37.29 17.22 22.70
C LYS A 156 -37.06 17.85 24.07
#